data_AF-A0A0J7K968-F1
#
_entry.id   AF-A0A0J7K968-F1
#
_cell.length_a   1.000
_cell.length_b   1.000
_cell.length_c   1.000
_cell.angle_alpha   90.00
_cell.angle_beta   90.00
_cell.angle_gamma   90.00
#
_symmetry.space_group_name_H-M   'P 1'
#
loop_
_entity.id
_entity.type
_entity.pdbx_description
1 polymer ?
#
loop_
_entity_poly.entity_id
_entity_poly.type
_entity_poly.pdbx_seq_one_letter_code
_entity_poly.pdbx_strand_id
1 'polypeptide(L)'
;MEELPGRRTVEAVLPCLGEWLDRAHGGVGYRMTQILTGHGCFGEYLGRIGRKESRKCHHCDHQWDDAQHTLADCPAWMDERADLVAAVGRNLTLPMVVSAIVGSEEK
;
A
#
# COMPACT_ATOMS: atom_id res chain seq x y z
N MET A 1 16.92 -6.39 -9.49
CA MET A 1 15.72 -6.67 -10.29
C MET A 1 15.10 -5.32 -10.58
N GLU A 2 15.07 -4.92 -11.84
CA GLU A 2 14.58 -3.61 -12.28
C GLU A 2 13.08 -3.53 -11.95
N GLU A 3 12.66 -2.54 -11.13
CA GLU A 3 11.24 -2.31 -10.88
C GLU A 3 10.60 -1.78 -12.17
N LEU A 4 9.80 -2.63 -12.82
CA LEU A 4 8.98 -2.19 -13.95
C LEU A 4 7.91 -1.21 -13.45
N PRO A 5 7.69 -0.08 -14.15
CA PRO A 5 6.65 0.88 -13.78
C PRO A 5 5.28 0.19 -13.63
N GLY A 6 4.59 0.46 -12.52
CA GLY A 6 3.24 -0.05 -12.27
C GLY A 6 3.16 -1.52 -11.82
N ARG A 7 4.27 -2.26 -11.76
CA ARG A 7 4.29 -3.69 -11.38
C ARG A 7 3.57 -3.96 -10.06
N ARG A 8 3.87 -3.20 -9.00
CA ARG A 8 3.26 -3.34 -7.67
C ARG A 8 1.72 -3.30 -7.74
N THR A 9 1.18 -2.34 -8.48
CA THR A 9 -0.26 -2.14 -8.61
C THR A 9 -0.89 -3.25 -9.45
N VAL A 10 -0.25 -3.59 -10.58
CA VAL A 10 -0.74 -4.66 -11.46
C VAL A 10 -0.76 -5.99 -10.73
N GLU A 11 0.33 -6.38 -10.05
CA GLU A 11 0.40 -7.64 -9.31
C GLU A 11 -0.63 -7.72 -8.16
N ALA A 12 -1.00 -6.58 -7.58
CA ALA A 12 -2.00 -6.54 -6.52
C ALA A 12 -3.45 -6.61 -7.04
N VAL A 13 -3.76 -5.95 -8.15
CA VAL A 13 -5.14 -5.81 -8.67
C VAL A 13 -5.49 -6.92 -9.65
N LEU A 14 -4.53 -7.37 -10.48
CA LEU A 14 -4.78 -8.36 -11.53
C LEU A 14 -5.49 -9.64 -11.04
N PRO A 15 -5.17 -10.20 -9.84
CA PRO A 15 -5.83 -11.41 -9.34
C PRO A 15 -7.35 -11.28 -9.14
N CYS A 16 -7.86 -10.06 -8.95
CA CYS A 16 -9.29 -9.78 -8.74
C CYS A 16 -9.74 -8.62 -9.64
N LEU A 17 -9.21 -8.55 -10.86
CA LEU A 17 -9.46 -7.41 -11.76
C LEU A 17 -10.94 -7.29 -12.15
N GLY A 18 -11.64 -8.42 -12.33
CA GLY A 18 -13.06 -8.41 -12.68
C GLY A 18 -13.88 -7.76 -11.57
N GLU A 19 -13.76 -8.28 -10.36
CA GLU A 19 -14.46 -7.76 -9.19
C GLU A 19 -14.03 -6.33 -8.84
N TRP A 20 -12.75 -5.99 -9.07
CA TRP A 20 -12.25 -4.62 -8.93
C TRP A 20 -12.91 -3.64 -9.90
N LEU A 21 -13.23 -4.07 -11.13
CA LEU A 21 -13.92 -3.24 -12.13
C LEU A 21 -15.43 -3.17 -11.86
N ASP A 22 -16.01 -4.25 -11.34
CA ASP A 22 -17.46 -4.35 -11.10
C ASP A 22 -17.92 -3.66 -9.81
N ARG A 23 -16.99 -3.26 -8.93
CA ARG A 23 -17.34 -2.59 -7.67
C ARG A 23 -18.05 -1.24 -7.91
N ALA A 24 -19.22 -1.10 -7.30
CA ALA A 24 -19.97 0.16 -7.31
C ALA A 24 -19.51 1.17 -6.24
N HIS A 25 -18.65 0.74 -5.31
CA HIS A 25 -18.21 1.47 -4.11
C HIS A 25 -16.67 1.39 -3.92
N GLY A 26 -16.16 2.02 -2.86
CA GLY A 26 -14.75 1.90 -2.45
C GLY A 26 -13.75 2.60 -3.39
N GLY A 27 -14.05 3.80 -3.89
CA GLY A 27 -13.17 4.56 -4.80
C GLY A 27 -11.71 4.68 -4.29
N VAL A 28 -10.73 4.74 -5.19
CA VAL A 28 -9.32 4.81 -4.79
C VAL A 28 -8.99 6.23 -4.31
N GLY A 29 -8.96 6.43 -2.99
CA GLY A 29 -8.59 7.72 -2.39
C GLY A 29 -7.10 8.06 -2.55
N TYR A 30 -6.73 9.28 -2.15
CA TYR A 30 -5.34 9.77 -2.21
C TYR A 30 -4.34 8.84 -1.50
N ARG A 31 -4.62 8.47 -0.23
CA ARG A 31 -3.73 7.61 0.57
C ARG A 31 -3.66 6.18 0.02
N MET A 32 -4.80 5.64 -0.41
CA MET A 32 -4.86 4.30 -1.03
C MET A 32 -4.06 4.26 -2.34
N THR A 33 -4.19 5.28 -3.18
CA THR A 33 -3.39 5.41 -4.41
C THR A 33 -1.90 5.35 -4.11
N GLN A 34 -1.44 6.02 -3.05
CA GLN A 34 -0.03 5.98 -2.66
C GLN A 34 0.39 4.57 -2.24
N ILE A 35 -0.38 3.89 -1.38
CA ILE A 35 -0.07 2.52 -0.95
C ILE A 35 -0.03 1.53 -2.13
N LEU A 36 -0.99 1.64 -3.05
CA LEU A 36 -1.09 0.78 -4.24
C LEU A 36 0.09 0.94 -5.19
N THR A 37 0.55 2.18 -5.37
CA THR A 37 1.60 2.52 -6.34
C THR A 37 3.00 2.50 -5.73
N GLY A 38 3.11 2.60 -4.41
CA GLY A 38 4.39 2.86 -3.74
C GLY A 38 4.90 4.28 -3.99
N HIS A 39 4.09 5.18 -4.57
CA HIS A 39 4.48 6.55 -4.90
C HIS A 39 3.97 7.56 -3.85
N GLY A 40 4.34 8.82 -4.04
CA GLY A 40 3.81 9.93 -3.25
C GLY A 40 4.73 10.30 -2.09
N CYS A 41 4.27 10.12 -0.85
CA CYS A 41 4.98 10.58 0.34
C CYS A 41 6.17 9.69 0.76
N PHE A 42 6.23 8.46 0.25
CA PHE A 42 7.23 7.48 0.65
C PHE A 42 8.65 7.94 0.32
N GLY A 43 9.50 7.99 1.35
CA GLY A 43 10.91 8.37 1.21
C GLY A 43 11.68 7.53 0.20
N GLU A 44 11.32 6.25 0.00
CA GLU A 44 11.88 5.42 -1.07
C GLU A 44 11.60 6.04 -2.46
N TYR A 45 10.33 6.36 -2.74
CA TYR A 45 9.91 6.98 -3.99
C TYR A 45 10.53 8.37 -4.17
N LEU A 46 10.47 9.22 -3.15
CA LEU A 46 11.04 10.57 -3.20
C LEU A 46 12.56 10.54 -3.44
N GLY A 47 13.26 9.56 -2.87
CA GLY A 47 14.67 9.34 -3.13
C GLY A 47 14.97 8.82 -4.53
N ARG A 48 14.09 8.01 -5.13
CA ARG A 48 14.22 7.57 -6.52
C ARG A 48 14.11 8.72 -7.52
N ILE A 49 13.27 9.72 -7.23
CA ILE A 49 13.07 10.90 -8.09
C ILE A 49 13.93 12.12 -7.71
N GLY A 50 14.90 11.94 -6.82
CA GLY A 50 15.83 13.01 -6.42
C GLY A 50 15.20 14.15 -5.61
N ARG A 51 14.03 13.92 -5.00
CA ARG A 51 13.33 14.91 -4.16
C ARG A 51 13.67 14.80 -2.68
N LYS A 52 14.36 13.73 -2.27
CA LYS A 52 14.80 13.52 -0.89
C LYS A 52 16.12 12.75 -0.87
N GLU A 53 17.05 13.15 -0.02
CA GLU A 53 18.35 12.46 0.10
C GLU A 53 18.24 11.15 0.89
N SER A 54 17.45 11.15 1.96
CA SER A 54 17.27 9.99 2.83
C SER A 54 16.00 9.21 2.49
N ARG A 55 16.17 7.91 2.24
CA ARG A 55 15.06 6.96 2.04
C ARG A 55 14.55 6.34 3.33
N LYS A 56 15.11 6.71 4.48
CA LYS A 56 14.73 6.16 5.80
C LYS A 56 13.31 6.58 6.19
N CYS A 57 12.65 5.72 6.96
CA CYS A 57 11.36 6.03 7.57
C CYS A 57 11.50 7.25 8.48
N HIS A 58 10.51 8.14 8.44
CA HIS A 58 10.46 9.31 9.32
C HIS A 58 9.96 8.96 10.72
N HIS A 59 9.28 7.83 10.84
CA HIS A 59 8.54 7.45 12.03
C HIS A 59 9.22 6.35 12.86
N CYS A 60 10.21 5.67 12.29
CA CYS A 60 11.00 4.65 12.98
C CYS A 60 12.41 4.54 12.36
N ASP A 61 13.28 3.72 12.97
CA ASP A 61 14.66 3.54 12.52
C ASP A 61 14.82 2.66 11.25
N HIS A 62 13.72 2.31 10.59
CA HIS A 62 13.79 1.49 9.37
C HIS A 62 14.45 2.24 8.21
N GLN A 63 15.27 1.52 7.47
CA GLN A 63 16.11 2.08 6.41
C GLN A 63 15.34 2.46 5.13
N TRP A 64 14.13 1.91 4.94
CA TRP A 64 13.27 2.17 3.79
C TRP A 64 11.90 2.67 4.24
N ASP A 65 11.55 3.85 3.77
CA ASP A 65 10.21 4.42 3.88
C ASP A 65 9.44 4.06 2.62
N ASP A 66 8.95 2.82 2.57
CA ASP A 66 8.15 2.29 1.47
C ASP A 66 6.69 2.01 1.90
N ALA A 67 5.84 1.79 0.89
CA ALA A 67 4.43 1.54 1.12
C ALA A 67 4.16 0.25 1.90
N GLN A 68 4.98 -0.79 1.69
CA GLN A 68 4.78 -2.07 2.36
C GLN A 68 5.17 -1.98 3.84
N HIS A 69 6.28 -1.32 4.14
CA HIS A 69 6.71 -1.01 5.50
C HIS A 69 5.63 -0.22 6.25
N THR A 70 5.06 0.81 5.62
CA THR A 70 3.96 1.59 6.21
C THR A 70 2.73 0.71 6.47
N LEU A 71 2.40 -0.17 5.51
CA LEU A 71 1.22 -1.05 5.55
C LEU A 71 1.35 -2.24 6.51
N ALA A 72 2.55 -2.75 6.78
CA ALA A 72 2.72 -4.00 7.53
C ALA A 72 3.65 -3.91 8.76
N ASP A 73 4.63 -3.00 8.79
CA ASP A 73 5.79 -3.15 9.69
C ASP A 73 6.03 -1.94 10.60
N CYS A 74 5.71 -0.73 10.14
CA CYS A 74 6.07 0.51 10.84
C CYS A 74 5.36 0.61 12.21
N PRO A 75 6.08 0.70 13.33
CA PRO A 75 5.47 0.71 14.65
C PRO A 75 4.59 1.93 14.90
N ALA A 76 4.80 3.03 14.17
CA ALA A 76 4.02 4.25 14.31
C ALA A 76 2.55 4.12 13.88
N TRP A 77 2.22 3.07 13.11
CA TRP A 77 0.85 2.79 12.65
C TRP A 77 0.29 1.51 13.26
N MET A 78 0.80 1.09 14.42
CA MET A 78 0.42 -0.19 15.04
C MET A 78 -1.08 -0.27 15.33
N ASP A 79 -1.66 0.82 15.85
CA ASP A 79 -3.07 0.85 16.24
C ASP A 79 -3.97 0.82 15.00
N GLU A 80 -3.71 1.68 14.00
CA GLU A 80 -4.47 1.67 12.74
C GLU A 80 -4.29 0.35 11.97
N ARG A 81 -3.12 -0.28 12.08
CA ARG A 81 -2.87 -1.59 11.49
C ARG A 81 -3.66 -2.68 12.21
N ALA A 82 -3.88 -2.58 13.51
CA ALA A 82 -4.72 -3.53 14.24
C ALA A 82 -6.16 -3.49 13.72
N ASP A 83 -6.71 -2.29 13.50
CA ASP A 83 -8.03 -2.09 12.88
C ASP A 83 -8.06 -2.65 11.45
N LEU A 84 -7.03 -2.37 10.65
CA LEU A 84 -6.91 -2.94 9.31
C LEU A 84 -6.89 -4.47 9.35
N VAL A 85 -6.10 -5.08 10.23
CA VAL A 85 -6.00 -6.54 10.38
C VAL A 85 -7.33 -7.14 10.82
N ALA A 86 -8.11 -6.45 11.66
CA ALA A 86 -9.44 -6.89 12.04
C ALA A 86 -10.40 -6.91 10.83
N ALA A 87 -10.25 -5.94 9.90
CA ALA A 87 -11.09 -5.84 8.71
C ALA A 87 -10.67 -6.79 7.56
N VAL A 88 -9.37 -6.92 7.28
CA VAL A 88 -8.86 -7.64 6.08
C VAL A 88 -8.08 -8.91 6.39
N GLY A 89 -7.85 -9.20 7.67
CA GLY A 89 -7.05 -10.33 8.13
C GLY A 89 -5.56 -10.02 8.31
N ARG A 90 -4.82 -11.01 8.82
CA ARG A 90 -3.41 -10.84 9.22
C ARG A 90 -2.41 -10.75 8.06
N ASN A 91 -2.77 -11.22 6.87
CA ASN A 91 -1.87 -11.20 5.72
C ASN A 91 -1.99 -9.86 4.99
N LEU A 92 -1.10 -8.93 5.32
CA LEU A 92 -1.07 -7.58 4.75
C LEU A 92 -0.19 -7.46 3.50
N THR A 93 0.00 -8.56 2.77
CA THR A 93 0.53 -8.45 1.40
C THR A 93 -0.46 -7.67 0.55
N LEU A 94 0.03 -6.77 -0.31
CA LEU A 94 -0.85 -5.88 -1.07
C LEU A 94 -1.96 -6.61 -1.87
N PRO A 95 -1.70 -7.76 -2.54
CA PRO A 95 -2.77 -8.50 -3.23
C PRO A 95 -3.88 -8.99 -2.29
N MET A 96 -3.54 -9.42 -1.07
CA MET A 96 -4.52 -9.89 -0.09
C MET A 96 -5.37 -8.75 0.45
N VAL A 97 -4.75 -7.60 0.71
CA VAL A 97 -5.48 -6.38 1.11
C VAL A 97 -6.42 -5.93 -0.01
N VAL A 98 -5.96 -5.92 -1.26
CA VAL A 98 -6.80 -5.56 -2.41
C VAL A 98 -7.96 -6.53 -2.59
N SER A 99 -7.72 -7.83 -2.47
CA SER A 99 -8.78 -8.85 -2.54
C SER A 99 -9.84 -8.65 -1.46
N ALA A 100 -9.43 -8.30 -0.23
CA ALA A 100 -10.36 -8.02 0.87
C ALA A 100 -11.18 -6.73 0.63
N ILE A 101 -10.57 -5.68 0.09
CA ILE A 101 -11.25 -4.43 -0.25
C ILE A 101 -12.36 -4.66 -1.28
N VAL A 102 -12.07 -5.48 -2.29
CA VAL A 102 -13.04 -5.78 -3.34
C VAL A 102 -14.22 -6.63 -2.83
N GLY A 103 -14.00 -7.45 -1.81
CA GLY A 103 -15.06 -8.23 -1.15
C GLY A 103 -15.85 -7.47 -0.08
N SER A 104 -15.45 -6.26 0.30
CA SER A 104 -16.12 -5.45 1.33
C SER A 104 -17.02 -4.38 0.71
N GLU A 105 -18.18 -4.11 1.31
CA GLU A 105 -19.07 -3.00 0.95
C GLU A 105 -18.72 -1.68 1.66
N GLU A 106 -17.74 -1.71 2.56
CA GLU A 106 -17.29 -0.53 3.32
C GLU A 106 -16.38 0.38 2.49
N LYS A 107 -16.38 1.69 2.80
CA LYS A 107 -15.68 2.74 2.05
C LYS A 107 -14.22 2.92 2.44
#